data_AF-A0A2G9USJ5-F1
#
_entry.id   AF-A0A2G9USJ5-F1
#
_cell.length_a   1.000
_cell.length_b   1.000
_cell.length_c   1.000
_cell.angle_alpha   90.00
_cell.angle_beta   90.00
_cell.angle_gamma   90.00
#
_symmetry.space_group_name_H-M   'P 1'
#
loop_
_entity.id
_entity.type
_entity.pdbx_description
1 polymer ?
#
loop_
_entity_poly.entity_id
_entity_poly.type
_entity_poly.pdbx_seq_one_letter_code
_entity_poly.pdbx_strand_id
1 'polypeptide(L)'
;MHCTDIAKSFECPVIHVNGDHPEDVVKATRLAVAYREKFRKDVFINMVCYRRWGHNELDDPSFTQPVMYRVIEGRDSVPRQYADELIDQGVLTEEEMKKEKDAHTAKLMESFKAIESTPPVSVFVKS
;
A
#
# COMPACT_ATOMS: atom_id res chain seq x y z
N MET A 1 9.20 4.62 21.34
CA MET A 1 9.71 5.53 20.30
C MET A 1 9.11 5.07 18.98
N HIS A 2 8.48 5.97 18.22
CA HIS A 2 7.90 5.70 16.91
C HIS A 2 8.75 6.33 15.80
N CYS A 3 8.68 5.79 14.57
CA CYS A 3 9.33 6.38 13.39
C CYS A 3 8.90 7.84 13.15
N THR A 4 7.72 8.22 13.63
CA THR A 4 7.14 9.56 13.53
C THR A 4 7.44 10.48 14.73
N ASP A 5 8.29 10.07 15.68
CA ASP A 5 8.61 10.93 16.84
C ASP A 5 9.28 12.25 16.44
N ILE A 6 9.90 12.34 15.25
CA ILE A 6 10.42 13.59 14.69
C ILE A 6 9.33 14.65 14.46
N ALA A 7 8.06 14.25 14.30
CA ALA A 7 6.93 15.16 14.18
C ALA A 7 6.70 15.99 15.45
N LYS A 8 7.10 15.46 16.61
CA LYS A 8 6.95 16.15 17.91
C LYS A 8 7.80 17.41 17.99
N SER A 9 8.95 17.44 17.32
CA SER A 9 9.81 18.63 17.23
C SER A 9 9.13 19.82 16.54
N PHE A 10 8.07 19.56 15.77
CA PHE A 10 7.30 20.56 15.03
C PHE A 10 5.86 20.68 15.53
N GLU A 11 5.55 20.08 16.68
CA GLU A 11 4.19 20.04 17.26
C GLU A 11 3.12 19.54 16.28
N CYS A 12 3.52 18.68 15.34
CA CYS A 12 2.62 18.16 14.32
C CYS A 12 1.85 16.95 14.86
N PRO A 13 0.53 16.86 14.64
CA PRO A 13 -0.23 15.68 15.02
C PRO A 13 0.22 14.46 14.22
N VAL A 14 0.15 13.30 14.87
CA VAL A 14 0.46 12.00 14.29
C VAL A 14 -0.75 11.08 14.44
N ILE A 15 -1.20 10.51 13.33
CA ILE A 15 -2.26 9.49 13.29
C ILE A 15 -1.58 8.16 13.02
N HIS A 16 -1.71 7.21 13.94
CA HIS A 16 -1.23 5.84 13.76
C HIS A 16 -2.37 4.98 13.24
N VAL A 17 -2.14 4.22 12.17
CA VAL A 17 -3.16 3.36 11.55
C VAL A 17 -2.57 2.03 11.11
N ASN A 18 -3.34 0.96 11.28
CA ASN A 18 -2.97 -0.36 10.79
C ASN A 18 -3.22 -0.45 9.28
N GLY A 19 -2.18 -0.74 8.50
CA GLY A 19 -2.27 -0.91 7.05
C GLY A 19 -3.06 -2.15 6.62
N ASP A 20 -3.25 -3.12 7.53
CA ASP A 20 -4.07 -4.32 7.27
C ASP A 20 -5.58 -4.02 7.27
N HIS A 21 -6.01 -2.80 7.67
CA HIS A 21 -7.41 -2.37 7.65
C HIS A 21 -7.61 -1.16 6.70
N PRO A 22 -7.89 -1.40 5.41
CA PRO A 22 -7.96 -0.34 4.41
C PRO A 22 -8.97 0.76 4.72
N GLU A 23 -10.12 0.44 5.32
CA GLU A 23 -11.13 1.45 5.67
C GLU A 23 -10.63 2.44 6.74
N ASP A 24 -9.86 1.96 7.71
CA ASP A 24 -9.30 2.82 8.75
C ASP A 24 -8.19 3.71 8.20
N VAL A 25 -7.42 3.21 7.23
CA VAL A 25 -6.47 4.03 6.46
C VAL A 25 -7.19 5.16 5.73
N VAL A 26 -8.35 4.88 5.14
CA VAL A 26 -9.19 5.93 4.50
C VAL A 26 -9.69 6.93 5.54
N LYS A 27 -10.18 6.49 6.71
CA LYS A 27 -10.62 7.39 7.80
C LYS A 27 -9.46 8.27 8.31
N ALA A 28 -8.29 7.68 8.55
CA ALA A 28 -7.08 8.39 8.95
C ALA A 28 -6.67 9.43 7.91
N THR A 29 -6.74 9.07 6.63
CA THR A 29 -6.44 9.99 5.52
C THR A 29 -7.42 11.16 5.46
N ARG A 30 -8.73 10.90 5.58
CA ARG A 30 -9.76 11.95 5.64
C ARG A 30 -9.53 12.90 6.81
N LEU A 31 -9.19 12.37 7.99
CA LEU A 31 -8.90 13.18 9.17
C LEU A 31 -7.66 14.05 8.97
N ALA A 32 -6.58 13.49 8.40
CA ALA A 32 -5.35 14.23 8.10
C ALA A 32 -5.60 15.36 7.10
N VAL A 33 -6.34 15.09 6.01
CA VAL A 33 -6.70 16.11 5.02
C VAL A 33 -7.54 17.21 5.65
N ALA A 34 -8.57 16.86 6.43
CA ALA A 34 -9.41 17.84 7.13
C ALA A 34 -8.60 18.70 8.12
N TYR A 35 -7.64 18.11 8.85
CA TYR A 35 -6.73 18.87 9.71
C TYR A 35 -5.88 19.86 8.89
N ARG A 36 -5.26 19.38 7.80
CA ARG A 36 -4.43 20.21 6.92
C ARG A 36 -5.23 21.35 6.29
N GLU A 37 -6.47 21.11 5.87
CA GLU A 37 -7.35 22.15 5.29
C GLU A 37 -7.75 23.20 6.32
N LYS A 38 -8.13 22.76 7.52
CA LYS A 38 -8.61 23.64 8.59
C LYS A 38 -7.50 24.48 9.21
N PHE A 39 -6.36 23.87 9.50
CA PHE A 39 -5.29 24.51 10.28
C PHE A 39 -4.08 24.92 9.44
N ARG A 40 -3.98 24.45 8.19
CA ARG A 40 -2.86 24.74 7.28
C ARG A 40 -1.49 24.39 7.88
N LYS A 41 -1.45 23.33 8.67
CA LYS A 41 -0.26 22.77 9.32
C LYS A 41 -0.01 21.34 8.85
N ASP A 42 1.23 20.91 9.02
CA ASP A 42 1.66 19.55 8.72
C ASP A 42 1.00 18.53 9.67
N VAL A 43 0.76 17.34 9.14
CA VAL A 43 0.18 16.20 9.85
C VAL A 43 0.80 14.93 9.31
N PHE A 44 1.13 13.99 10.20
CA PHE A 44 1.76 12.74 9.83
C PHE A 44 0.75 11.59 9.96
N ILE A 45 0.73 10.71 8.96
CA ILE A 45 0.08 9.40 9.07
C ILE A 45 1.18 8.36 9.17
N ASN A 46 1.25 7.68 10.32
CA ASN A 46 2.07 6.50 10.51
C ASN A 46 1.25 5.26 10.14
N MET A 47 1.35 4.83 8.89
CA MET A 47 0.75 3.58 8.42
C MET A 47 1.66 2.41 8.76
N VAL A 48 1.24 1.63 9.74
CA VAL A 48 1.98 0.44 10.18
C VAL A 48 1.67 -0.69 9.21
N CYS A 49 2.68 -1.13 8.47
CA CYS A 49 2.58 -2.20 7.48
C CYS A 49 3.80 -3.13 7.57
N TYR A 50 3.89 -4.08 6.63
CA TYR A 50 5.00 -5.01 6.51
C TYR A 50 5.56 -4.99 5.09
N ARG A 51 6.81 -5.47 4.93
CA ARG A 51 7.45 -5.65 3.64
C ARG A 51 7.39 -7.13 3.27
N ARG A 52 6.70 -7.47 2.18
CA ARG A 52 6.47 -8.88 1.80
C ARG A 52 7.75 -9.61 1.40
N TRP A 53 8.65 -8.92 0.69
CA TRP A 53 9.93 -9.47 0.22
C TRP A 53 11.11 -8.81 0.95
N GLY A 54 12.34 -9.16 0.59
CA GLY A 54 13.56 -8.56 1.13
C GLY A 54 13.66 -7.05 0.85
N HIS A 55 14.83 -6.44 1.09
CA HIS A 55 14.99 -5.02 0.76
C HIS A 55 14.74 -4.75 -0.73
N ASN A 56 15.07 -5.73 -1.56
CA ASN A 56 14.64 -5.88 -2.94
C ASN A 56 14.09 -7.31 -3.14
N GLU A 57 13.50 -7.60 -4.30
CA GLU A 57 12.84 -8.87 -4.59
C GLU A 57 13.80 -10.07 -4.70
N LEU A 58 15.09 -9.82 -4.91
CA LEU A 58 16.13 -10.85 -5.00
C LEU A 58 16.86 -11.08 -3.66
N ASP A 59 16.57 -10.25 -2.66
CA ASP A 59 17.16 -10.31 -1.33
C ASP A 59 16.38 -11.29 -0.45
N ASP A 60 17.11 -12.13 0.30
CA ASP A 60 16.52 -13.07 1.25
C ASP A 60 16.58 -12.47 2.67
N PRO A 61 15.44 -12.04 3.22
CA PRO A 61 15.40 -11.38 4.51
C PRO A 61 15.45 -12.36 5.69
N SER A 62 15.30 -13.67 5.46
CA SER A 62 15.29 -14.68 6.53
C SER A 62 16.64 -14.77 7.25
N PHE A 63 17.73 -14.40 6.59
CA PHE A 63 19.08 -14.37 7.17
C PHE A 63 19.20 -13.42 8.37
N THR A 64 18.46 -12.31 8.37
CA THR A 64 18.58 -11.28 9.41
C THR A 64 17.30 -11.07 10.22
N GLN A 65 16.13 -11.39 9.63
CA GLN A 65 14.82 -11.15 10.25
C GLN A 65 13.92 -12.40 10.21
N PRO A 66 14.39 -13.58 10.64
CA PRO A 66 13.68 -14.85 10.44
C PRO A 66 12.31 -14.92 11.13
N VAL A 67 12.20 -14.41 12.35
CA VAL A 67 10.95 -14.46 13.12
C VAL A 67 9.86 -13.60 12.47
N MET A 68 10.24 -12.40 12.00
CA MET A 68 9.31 -11.49 11.34
C MET A 68 8.80 -12.08 10.03
N TYR A 69 9.70 -12.60 9.20
CA TYR A 69 9.30 -13.16 7.90
C TYR A 69 8.51 -14.47 8.05
N ARG A 70 8.73 -15.26 9.10
CA ARG A 70 7.86 -16.40 9.41
C ARG A 70 6.40 -15.99 9.65
N VAL A 71 6.18 -14.87 10.33
CA VAL A 71 4.82 -14.32 10.54
C VAL A 71 4.25 -13.77 9.23
N ILE A 72 5.07 -13.08 8.43
CA ILE A 72 4.65 -12.52 7.14
C ILE A 72 4.30 -13.63 6.14
N GLU A 73 5.02 -14.75 6.12
CA GLU A 73 4.77 -15.87 5.22
C GLU A 73 3.50 -16.64 5.61
N GLY A 74 3.23 -16.78 6.90
CA GLY A 74 2.07 -17.49 7.44
C GLY A 74 0.74 -16.72 7.37
N ARG A 75 0.73 -15.51 6.80
CA ARG A 75 -0.47 -14.68 6.66
C ARG A 75 -0.79 -14.36 5.21
N ASP A 76 -2.08 -14.18 4.95
CA ASP A 76 -2.57 -13.69 3.66
C ASP A 76 -2.18 -12.24 3.42
N SER A 77 -2.23 -11.83 2.14
CA SER A 77 -1.97 -10.44 1.76
C SER A 77 -3.13 -9.53 2.15
N VAL A 78 -2.84 -8.26 2.45
CA VAL A 78 -3.88 -7.26 2.78
C VAL A 78 -5.02 -7.21 1.75
N PRO A 79 -4.78 -7.22 0.42
CA PRO A 79 -5.87 -7.24 -0.55
C PRO A 79 -6.72 -8.51 -0.47
N ARG A 80 -6.12 -9.68 -0.18
CA ARG A 80 -6.88 -10.93 -0.03
C ARG A 80 -7.74 -10.88 1.23
N GLN A 81 -7.16 -10.49 2.36
CA GLN A 81 -7.88 -10.38 3.64
C GLN A 81 -9.09 -9.44 3.53
N TYR A 82 -8.90 -8.27 2.93
CA TYR A 82 -10.00 -7.32 2.75
C TYR A 82 -11.05 -7.81 1.75
N ALA A 83 -10.65 -8.52 0.70
CA ALA A 83 -11.61 -9.15 -0.21
C ALA A 83 -12.43 -10.24 0.49
N ASP A 84 -11.81 -11.07 1.31
CA ASP A 84 -12.49 -12.10 2.10
C ASP A 84 -13.50 -11.47 3.08
N GLU A 85 -13.13 -10.39 3.77
CA GLU A 85 -14.04 -9.62 4.62
C GLU A 85 -15.26 -9.10 3.85
N LEU A 86 -15.08 -8.59 2.63
CA LEU A 86 -16.17 -8.10 1.78
C LEU A 86 -17.05 -9.23 1.24
N ILE A 87 -16.46 -10.40 0.98
CA ILE A 87 -17.19 -11.60 0.55
C ILE A 87 -18.06 -12.11 1.70
N ASP A 88 -17.51 -12.16 2.92
CA ASP A 88 -18.26 -12.55 4.12
C ASP A 88 -19.42 -11.58 4.42
N GLN A 89 -19.25 -10.31 4.08
CA GLN A 89 -20.31 -9.29 4.17
C GLN A 89 -21.32 -9.34 3.02
N GLY A 90 -21.09 -10.16 1.98
CA GLY A 90 -21.92 -10.26 0.79
C GLY A 90 -21.87 -9.03 -0.12
N VAL A 91 -20.85 -8.17 0.03
CA VAL A 91 -20.64 -6.96 -0.78
C VAL A 91 -19.92 -7.29 -2.09
N LEU A 92 -19.08 -8.34 -2.07
CA LEU A 92 -18.27 -8.80 -3.18
C LEU A 92 -18.45 -10.32 -3.33
N THR A 93 -18.31 -10.84 -4.55
CA THR A 93 -18.21 -12.29 -4.78
C THR A 93 -16.78 -12.70 -5.16
N GLU A 94 -16.42 -13.96 -4.89
CA GLU A 94 -15.11 -14.51 -5.29
C GLU A 94 -14.91 -14.42 -6.82
N GLU A 95 -15.98 -14.58 -7.61
CA GLU A 95 -15.94 -14.45 -9.06
C GLU A 95 -15.63 -13.01 -9.51
N GLU A 96 -16.25 -12.01 -8.88
CA GLU A 96 -15.99 -10.60 -9.17
C GLU A 96 -14.55 -10.21 -8.81
N MET A 97 -14.05 -10.67 -7.65
CA MET A 97 -12.67 -10.43 -7.24
C MET A 97 -11.68 -11.01 -8.25
N LYS A 98 -11.89 -12.28 -8.65
CA LYS A 98 -11.04 -12.94 -9.65
C LYS A 98 -11.09 -12.22 -10.99
N LYS A 99 -12.29 -11.85 -11.44
CA LYS A 99 -12.50 -11.14 -12.70
C LYS A 99 -11.75 -9.81 -12.73
N GLU A 100 -11.79 -9.04 -11.65
CA GLU A 100 -11.06 -7.76 -11.55
C GLU A 100 -9.56 -7.97 -11.63
N LYS A 101 -9.02 -8.97 -10.92
CA LYS A 101 -7.61 -9.33 -10.97
C LYS A 101 -7.16 -9.73 -12.38
N ASP A 102 -7.92 -10.61 -13.03
CA ASP A 102 -7.63 -11.10 -14.37
C ASP A 102 -7.71 -9.96 -15.41
N ALA A 103 -8.71 -9.08 -15.29
CA ALA A 103 -8.85 -7.90 -16.14
C ALA A 103 -7.66 -6.94 -15.98
N HIS A 104 -7.21 -6.69 -14.74
CA HIS A 104 -6.04 -5.85 -14.50
C HIS A 104 -4.77 -6.46 -15.10
N THR A 105 -4.54 -7.76 -14.93
CA THR A 105 -3.40 -8.46 -15.54
C THR A 105 -3.46 -8.41 -17.07
N ALA A 106 -4.63 -8.62 -17.67
CA ALA A 106 -4.81 -8.52 -19.12
C ALA A 106 -4.45 -7.12 -19.65
N LYS A 107 -4.87 -6.06 -18.95
CA LYS A 107 -4.52 -4.67 -19.29
C LYS A 107 -3.01 -4.42 -19.23
N LEU A 108 -2.31 -4.96 -18.23
CA LEU A 108 -0.85 -4.85 -18.15
C LEU A 108 -0.19 -5.61 -19.31
N MET A 109 -0.68 -6.79 -19.67
CA MET A 109 -0.16 -7.56 -20.81
C MET A 109 -0.40 -6.86 -22.15
N GLU A 110 -1.56 -6.24 -22.35
CA GLU A 110 -1.85 -5.43 -23.53
C GLU A 110 -0.88 -4.24 -23.62
N SER A 111 -0.69 -3.53 -22.51
CA SER A 111 0.24 -2.39 -22.43
C SER A 111 1.69 -2.83 -22.73
N PHE A 112 2.09 -4.02 -22.24
CA PHE A 112 3.40 -4.59 -22.53
C PHE A 112 3.59 -4.93 -24.02
N LYS A 113 2.57 -5.53 -24.66
CA LYS A 113 2.61 -5.82 -26.10
C LYS A 113 2.66 -4.55 -26.95
N ALA A 114 1.97 -3.50 -26.52
CA ALA A 114 1.95 -2.21 -27.22
C ALA A 114 3.33 -1.51 -27.27
N ILE A 115 4.30 -1.92 -26.43
CA ILE A 115 5.69 -1.41 -26.47
C ILE A 115 6.31 -1.65 -27.83
N GLU A 116 6.04 -2.79 -28.48
CA GLU A 116 6.59 -3.11 -29.81
C GLU A 116 6.20 -2.07 -30.87
N SER A 117 5.05 -1.43 -30.70
CA SER A 117 4.51 -0.40 -31.60
C SER A 117 4.71 1.03 -31.13
N THR A 118 5.17 1.25 -29.90
CA THR A 118 5.27 2.59 -29.32
C THR A 118 6.70 3.13 -29.51
N PRO A 119 6.91 4.18 -30.33
CA PRO A 119 8.24 4.75 -30.49
C PRO A 119 8.74 5.32 -29.14
N PRO A 120 10.03 5.18 -28.81
CA PRO A 120 10.57 5.72 -27.57
C PRO A 120 10.40 7.24 -27.56
N VAL A 121 9.65 7.75 -26.58
CA VAL A 121 9.51 9.19 -26.37
C VAL A 121 10.77 9.67 -25.66
N SER A 122 11.61 10.43 -26.36
CA SER A 122 12.76 11.09 -25.75
C SER A 122 12.28 12.22 -24.84
N VAL A 123 12.14 11.94 -23.54
CA VAL A 123 11.93 12.99 -22.56
C VAL A 123 13.29 13.61 -22.25
N PHE A 124 13.67 14.64 -23.00
CA PHE A 124 14.79 15.50 -22.62
C PHE A 124 14.40 16.25 -21.34
N VAL A 125 14.79 15.73 -20.18
CA VAL A 125 14.81 16.49 -18.94
C VAL A 125 15.90 17.54 -19.08
N LYS A 126 15.52 18.80 -19.34
CA LYS A 126 16.46 19.92 -19.27
C LYS A 126 16.97 20.01 -17.82
N SER A 127 18.25 19.75 -17.64
CA SER A 127 19.03 20.03 -16.43
C SER A 127 19.12 21.53 -16.15
#